data_AF-A0A067BQN5-F1
#
_entry.id   AF-A0A067BQN5-F1
#
_cell.length_a   1.000
_cell.length_b   1.000
_cell.length_c   1.000
_cell.angle_alpha   90.00
_cell.angle_beta   90.00
_cell.angle_gamma   90.00
#
_symmetry.space_group_name_H-M   'P 1'
#
loop_
_entity.id
_entity.type
_entity.pdbx_description
1 polymer ?
#
loop_
_entity_poly.entity_id
_entity_poly.type
_entity_poly.pdbx_seq_one_letter_code
_entity_poly.pdbx_strand_id
1 'polypeptide(L)'
;MCTVRMDDATRTRLLYGSDDDDDEGYGLRYKFTLRDGEDEQAVDLPEYLIPNSLLHRLIAQNGFELVLQENFQSFVALHSQVPRHRELLSKMHVLNFNGTISDVEWDIVSLYQVLAFRKL
;
A
#
# COMPACT_ATOMS: atom_id res chain seq x y z
N MET A 1 5.59 -5.34 -14.92
CA MET A 1 5.71 -3.86 -14.94
C MET A 1 4.67 -3.27 -14.00
N CYS A 2 5.08 -2.39 -13.08
CA CYS A 2 4.20 -1.72 -12.11
C CYS A 2 4.21 -0.20 -12.36
N THR A 3 3.04 0.43 -12.45
CA THR A 3 2.94 1.89 -12.63
C THR A 3 1.81 2.50 -11.82
N VAL A 4 2.10 3.66 -11.22
CA VAL A 4 1.13 4.56 -10.59
C VAL A 4 1.06 5.83 -11.44
N ARG A 5 -0.11 6.19 -11.94
CA ARG A 5 -0.33 7.42 -12.69
C ARG A 5 -1.44 8.23 -12.06
N MET A 6 -1.10 9.34 -11.43
CA MET A 6 -2.09 10.26 -10.88
C MET A 6 -2.86 10.94 -12.02
N ASP A 7 -4.15 11.14 -11.81
CA ASP A 7 -4.93 11.99 -12.67
C ASP A 7 -4.45 13.44 -12.57
N ASP A 8 -4.62 14.22 -13.64
CA ASP A 8 -4.23 15.62 -13.67
C ASP A 8 -4.92 16.44 -12.56
N ALA A 9 -6.19 16.14 -12.27
CA ALA A 9 -6.94 16.78 -11.19
C ALA A 9 -6.32 16.46 -9.81
N THR A 10 -6.04 15.18 -9.54
CA THR A 10 -5.39 14.74 -8.30
C THR A 10 -4.01 15.37 -8.15
N ARG A 11 -3.20 15.36 -9.21
CA ARG A 11 -1.85 15.95 -9.22
C ARG A 11 -1.90 17.45 -8.92
N THR A 12 -2.85 18.17 -9.53
CA THR A 12 -3.04 19.61 -9.31
C THR A 12 -3.40 19.87 -7.84
N ARG A 13 -4.37 19.14 -7.29
CA ARG A 13 -4.79 19.25 -5.88
C ARG A 13 -3.64 18.99 -4.90
N LEU A 14 -2.79 17.99 -5.18
CA LEU A 14 -1.66 17.66 -4.29
C LEU A 14 -0.52 18.69 -4.33
N LEU A 15 -0.30 19.34 -5.49
CA LEU A 15 0.80 20.30 -5.65
C LEU A 15 0.43 21.71 -5.20
N TYR A 16 -0.81 22.13 -5.43
CA TYR A 16 -1.25 23.50 -5.23
C TYR A 16 -2.29 23.66 -4.12
N GLY A 17 -2.76 22.55 -3.55
CA GLY A 17 -3.90 22.54 -2.63
C GLY A 17 -5.23 22.61 -3.38
N SER A 18 -6.32 22.61 -2.60
CA SER A 18 -7.65 22.96 -3.07
C SER A 18 -7.96 24.42 -2.75
N ASP A 19 -8.71 25.07 -3.64
CA ASP A 19 -9.36 26.36 -3.32
C ASP A 19 -10.62 26.17 -2.45
N ASP A 20 -11.00 24.92 -2.20
CA ASP A 20 -12.10 24.54 -1.35
C ASP A 20 -11.61 24.32 0.08
N ASP A 21 -12.03 25.19 1.00
CA ASP A 21 -11.73 25.11 2.43
C ASP A 21 -12.31 23.84 3.07
N ASP A 22 -13.32 23.21 2.43
CA ASP A 22 -13.95 21.97 2.87
C ASP A 22 -13.33 20.71 2.21
N ASP A 23 -12.15 20.81 1.56
CA ASP A 23 -11.49 19.63 0.98
C ASP A 23 -10.99 18.66 2.06
N GLU A 24 -11.82 17.65 2.33
CA GLU A 24 -11.51 16.59 3.28
C GLU A 24 -10.52 15.52 2.75
N GLY A 25 -10.00 15.68 1.53
CA GLY A 25 -9.00 14.78 0.93
C GLY A 25 -9.59 13.54 0.26
N TYR A 26 -10.89 13.53 -0.07
CA TYR A 26 -11.51 12.45 -0.83
C TYR A 26 -11.31 12.59 -2.35
N GLY A 27 -11.49 11.47 -3.07
CA GLY A 27 -11.52 11.46 -4.54
C GLY A 27 -10.17 11.65 -5.22
N LEU A 28 -9.06 11.51 -4.49
CA LEU A 28 -7.69 11.61 -4.99
C LEU A 28 -7.33 10.38 -5.85
N ARG A 29 -7.85 10.32 -7.08
CA ARG A 29 -7.73 9.17 -7.98
C ARG A 29 -6.35 9.05 -8.63
N TYR A 30 -5.89 7.81 -8.80
CA TYR A 30 -4.78 7.42 -9.67
C TYR A 30 -5.13 6.13 -10.41
N LYS A 31 -4.46 5.85 -11.53
CA LYS A 31 -4.50 4.57 -12.21
C LYS A 31 -3.34 3.70 -11.71
N PHE A 32 -3.66 2.53 -11.17
CA PHE A 32 -2.68 1.50 -10.84
C PHE A 32 -2.67 0.43 -11.94
N THR A 33 -1.48 0.07 -12.39
CA THR A 33 -1.29 -1.03 -13.34
C THR A 33 -0.19 -1.96 -12.83
N LEU A 34 -0.49 -3.25 -12.73
CA LEU A 34 0.45 -4.32 -12.42
C LEU A 34 0.32 -5.42 -13.47
N ARG A 35 1.45 -5.85 -14.04
CA ARG A 35 1.53 -6.94 -15.03
C ARG A 35 2.21 -8.16 -14.44
N ASP A 36 1.63 -9.34 -14.68
CA ASP A 36 2.11 -10.67 -14.24
C ASP A 36 2.79 -11.46 -15.37
N GLY A 37 3.27 -10.74 -16.39
CA GLY A 37 3.88 -11.30 -17.59
C GLY A 37 3.95 -10.27 -18.72
N GLU A 38 4.42 -10.69 -19.89
CA GLU A 38 4.46 -9.81 -21.07
C GLU A 38 3.03 -9.41 -21.53
N ASP A 39 2.09 -10.37 -21.47
CA ASP A 39 0.72 -10.18 -21.98
C ASP A 39 -0.38 -10.19 -20.90
N GLU A 40 -0.05 -10.53 -19.64
CA GLU A 40 -1.04 -10.69 -18.57
C GLU A 40 -1.05 -9.48 -17.62
N GLN A 41 -2.24 -8.89 -17.43
CA GLN A 41 -2.47 -7.79 -16.49
C GLN A 41 -3.05 -8.37 -15.20
N ALA A 42 -2.32 -8.27 -14.09
CA ALA A 42 -2.85 -8.60 -12.76
C ALA A 42 -3.83 -7.53 -12.30
N VAL A 43 -3.49 -6.25 -12.51
CA VAL A 43 -4.33 -5.12 -12.16
C VAL A 43 -4.20 -4.04 -13.23
N ASP A 44 -5.33 -3.47 -13.65
CA ASP A 44 -5.37 -2.23 -14.43
C ASP A 44 -6.63 -1.44 -14.06
N LEU A 45 -6.64 -0.82 -12.89
CA LEU A 45 -7.84 -0.22 -12.30
C LEU A 45 -7.59 1.15 -11.69
N PRO A 46 -8.63 2.01 -11.61
CA PRO A 46 -8.55 3.23 -10.82
C PRO A 46 -8.54 2.90 -9.33
N GLU A 47 -7.66 3.55 -8.60
CA GLU A 47 -7.54 3.52 -7.14
C GLU A 47 -7.54 4.95 -6.59
N TYR A 48 -7.64 5.11 -5.27
CA TYR A 48 -7.73 6.41 -4.61
C TYR A 48 -6.72 6.49 -3.48
N LEU A 49 -5.97 7.60 -3.42
CA LEU A 49 -5.05 7.88 -2.33
C LEU A 49 -5.83 8.07 -1.04
N ILE A 50 -5.27 7.55 0.04
CA ILE A 50 -5.83 7.67 1.39
C ILE A 50 -4.87 8.54 2.21
N PRO A 51 -5.18 9.84 2.41
CA PRO A 51 -4.41 10.67 3.31
C PRO A 51 -4.41 10.12 4.74
N ASN A 52 -3.25 10.09 5.39
CA ASN A 52 -3.13 9.57 6.76
C ASN A 52 -3.98 10.37 7.76
N SER A 53 -4.09 11.68 7.59
CA SER A 53 -4.94 12.54 8.43
C SER A 53 -6.42 12.14 8.36
N LEU A 54 -6.91 11.90 7.14
CA LEU A 54 -8.27 11.42 6.89
C LEU A 54 -8.48 10.04 7.52
N LEU A 55 -7.56 9.10 7.28
CA LEU A 55 -7.61 7.75 7.82
C LEU A 55 -7.70 7.75 9.35
N HIS A 56 -6.80 8.46 10.03
CA HIS A 56 -6.75 8.55 11.50
C HIS A 56 -8.02 9.16 12.09
N ARG A 57 -8.53 10.22 11.46
CA ARG A 57 -9.80 10.85 11.86
C ARG A 57 -10.97 9.86 11.77
N LEU A 58 -11.09 9.14 10.65
CA LEU A 58 -12.17 8.16 10.46
C LEU A 58 -12.10 7.00 11.46
N ILE A 59 -10.89 6.49 11.75
CA ILE A 59 -10.69 5.43 12.75
C ILE A 59 -11.19 5.88 14.12
N ALA A 60 -10.76 7.06 14.57
CA ALA A 60 -11.13 7.60 15.89
C ALA A 60 -12.64 7.86 15.99
N GLN A 61 -13.24 8.47 14.95
CA GLN A 61 -14.68 8.75 14.90
C GLN A 61 -15.54 7.49 15.00
N ASN A 62 -15.03 6.35 14.52
CA ASN A 62 -15.74 5.07 14.56
C ASN A 62 -15.40 4.23 15.81
N GLY A 63 -14.72 4.79 16.81
CA GLY A 63 -14.40 4.13 18.07
C GLY A 63 -13.41 2.98 17.91
N PHE A 64 -12.39 3.18 17.08
CA PHE A 64 -11.25 2.29 16.93
C PHE A 64 -9.96 2.98 17.35
N GLU A 65 -8.99 2.18 17.75
CA GLU A 65 -7.61 2.58 17.99
C GLU A 65 -6.72 1.94 16.92
N LEU A 66 -5.83 2.74 16.33
CA LEU A 66 -4.78 2.25 15.44
C LEU A 66 -3.65 1.63 16.27
N VAL A 67 -3.46 0.32 16.17
CA VAL A 67 -2.45 -0.42 16.95
C VAL A 67 -1.19 -0.77 16.14
N LEU A 68 -1.28 -0.75 14.81
CA LEU A 68 -0.15 -0.95 13.90
C LEU A 68 -0.36 -0.11 12.64
N GLN A 69 0.67 0.65 12.25
CA GLN A 69 0.81 1.25 10.93
C GLN A 69 2.28 1.18 10.52
N GLU A 70 2.61 0.31 9.57
CA GLU A 70 3.99 0.07 9.14
C GLU A 70 4.05 -0.14 7.63
N ASN A 71 5.13 0.30 6.99
CA ASN A 71 5.37 -0.03 5.58
C ASN A 71 5.51 -1.55 5.41
N PHE A 72 4.91 -2.11 4.37
CA PHE A 72 4.86 -3.56 4.20
C PHE A 72 6.24 -4.18 3.95
N GLN A 73 7.15 -3.45 3.30
CA GLN A 73 8.53 -3.89 3.12
C GLN A 73 9.24 -4.09 4.47
N SER A 74 9.14 -3.09 5.36
CA SER A 74 9.72 -3.16 6.71
C SER A 74 9.11 -4.30 7.52
N PHE A 75 7.79 -4.46 7.46
CA PHE A 75 7.07 -5.53 8.13
C PHE A 75 7.56 -6.92 7.68
N VAL A 76 7.67 -7.17 6.37
CA VAL A 76 8.15 -8.45 5.85
C VAL A 76 9.63 -8.67 6.18
N ALA A 77 10.46 -7.64 6.09
CA ALA A 77 11.89 -7.73 6.41
C ALA A 77 12.13 -8.10 7.88
N LEU A 78 11.32 -7.57 8.80
CA LEU A 78 11.39 -7.90 10.22
C LEU A 78 10.83 -9.31 10.49
N HIS A 79 9.60 -9.59 10.03
CA HIS A 79 8.90 -10.81 10.38
C HIS A 79 9.44 -12.06 9.68
N SER A 80 10.12 -11.93 8.54
CA SER A 80 10.79 -13.04 7.85
C SER A 80 12.03 -13.57 8.57
N GLN A 81 12.54 -12.84 9.58
CA GLN A 81 13.64 -13.30 10.43
C GLN A 81 13.17 -14.33 11.47
N VAL A 82 11.86 -14.40 11.74
CA VAL A 82 11.27 -15.42 12.63
C VAL A 82 11.28 -16.77 11.92
N PRO A 83 11.93 -17.82 12.47
CA PRO A 83 12.11 -19.10 11.78
C PRO A 83 10.81 -19.73 11.26
N ARG A 84 9.74 -19.68 12.06
CA ARG A 84 8.41 -20.19 11.68
C ARG A 84 7.81 -19.43 10.51
N HIS A 85 7.97 -18.11 10.44
CA HIS A 85 7.45 -17.32 9.33
C HIS A 85 8.28 -17.56 8.07
N ARG A 86 9.61 -17.68 8.20
CA ARG A 86 10.48 -18.02 7.08
C ARG A 86 10.13 -19.37 6.46
N GLU A 87 9.88 -20.38 7.29
CA GLU A 87 9.42 -21.69 6.82
C GLU A 87 8.09 -21.58 6.06
N LEU A 88 7.16 -20.76 6.56
CA LEU A 88 5.87 -20.53 5.89
C LEU A 88 6.06 -19.82 4.53
N LEU A 89 6.89 -18.78 4.46
CA LEU A 89 7.21 -18.08 3.20
C LEU A 89 7.81 -19.03 2.16
N SER A 90 8.66 -19.97 2.59
CA SER A 90 9.21 -21.00 1.71
C SER A 90 8.13 -21.98 1.22
N LYS A 91 7.24 -22.45 2.10
CA LYS A 91 6.12 -23.35 1.74
C LYS A 91 5.10 -22.68 0.81
N MET A 92 4.94 -21.37 0.92
CA MET A 92 4.05 -20.57 0.06
C MET A 92 4.70 -20.17 -1.27
N HIS A 93 5.94 -20.60 -1.53
CA HIS A 93 6.70 -20.25 -2.75
C HIS A 93 6.89 -18.73 -2.94
N VAL A 94 7.00 -17.98 -1.85
CA VAL A 94 7.26 -16.52 -1.88
C VAL A 94 8.75 -16.24 -2.13
N LEU A 95 9.63 -17.09 -1.63
CA LEU A 95 11.07 -16.88 -1.72
C LEU A 95 11.62 -17.50 -3.01
N ASN A 96 12.54 -16.77 -3.66
CA ASN A 96 13.32 -17.27 -4.79
C ASN A 96 14.35 -18.33 -4.35
N PHE A 97 15.16 -18.82 -5.29
CA PHE A 97 16.19 -19.85 -5.04
C PHE A 97 17.27 -19.43 -4.03
N ASN A 98 17.49 -18.12 -3.82
CA ASN A 98 18.39 -17.57 -2.80
C ASN A 98 17.72 -17.42 -1.43
N GLY A 99 16.43 -17.77 -1.32
CA GLY A 99 15.66 -17.60 -0.08
C GLY A 99 15.33 -16.13 0.21
N THR A 100 15.24 -15.28 -0.81
CA THR A 100 14.87 -13.86 -0.72
C THR A 100 13.69 -13.54 -1.64
N ILE A 101 13.12 -12.35 -1.49
CA ILE A 101 12.23 -11.74 -2.50
C ILE A 101 13.12 -10.99 -3.51
N SER A 102 12.71 -10.89 -4.77
CA SER A 102 13.48 -10.13 -5.78
C SER A 102 13.39 -8.62 -5.55
N ASP A 103 14.35 -7.85 -6.07
CA ASP A 103 14.38 -6.39 -5.89
C ASP A 103 13.14 -5.71 -6.47
N VAL A 104 12.65 -6.19 -7.62
CA VAL A 104 11.44 -5.66 -8.27
C VAL A 104 10.20 -5.92 -7.41
N GLU A 105 10.09 -7.12 -6.83
CA GLU A 105 8.99 -7.44 -5.92
C GLU A 105 9.08 -6.61 -4.63
N TRP A 106 10.29 -6.33 -4.13
CA TRP A 106 10.48 -5.45 -2.98
C TRP A 106 10.03 -4.03 -3.24
N ASP A 107 10.35 -3.48 -4.41
CA ASP A 107 9.88 -2.15 -4.82
C ASP A 107 8.35 -2.09 -4.85
N ILE A 108 7.69 -3.14 -5.36
CA ILE A 108 6.22 -3.21 -5.41
C ILE A 108 5.63 -3.37 -4.00
N VAL A 109 6.21 -4.23 -3.16
CA VAL A 109 5.78 -4.42 -1.77
C VAL A 109 5.88 -3.11 -0.97
N SER A 110 6.87 -2.26 -1.26
CA SER A 110 7.05 -0.96 -0.60
C SER A 110 5.91 0.03 -0.81
N LEU A 111 5.06 -0.17 -1.83
CA LEU A 111 3.89 0.66 -2.10
C LEU A 111 2.76 0.48 -1.08
N TYR A 112 2.77 -0.64 -0.34
CA TYR A 112 1.73 -1.01 0.60
C TYR A 112 2.13 -0.74 2.05
N GLN A 113 1.13 -0.65 2.92
CA GLN A 113 1.31 -0.57 4.37
C GLN A 113 0.39 -1.57 5.07
N VAL A 114 0.86 -2.08 6.21
CA VAL A 114 0.09 -2.93 7.12
C VAL A 114 -0.58 -2.05 8.16
N LEU A 115 -1.90 -2.23 8.31
CA LEU A 115 -2.71 -1.52 9.30
C LEU A 115 -3.41 -2.55 10.19
N ALA A 116 -3.40 -2.32 11.50
CA ALA A 116 -4.25 -3.07 12.43
C ALA A 116 -4.98 -2.11 13.37
N PHE A 117 -6.26 -2.37 13.57
CA PHE A 117 -7.12 -1.58 14.46
C PHE A 117 -7.71 -2.46 15.54
N ARG A 118 -7.90 -1.89 16.72
CA ARG A 118 -8.62 -2.51 17.83
C ARG A 118 -9.90 -1.72 18.09
N LYS A 119 -11.03 -2.41 18.23
CA LYS A 119 -12.28 -1.78 18.65
C LYS A 119 -12.16 -1.38 20.12
N LEU A 120 -12.54 -0.13 20.44
CA LEU A 120 -12.65 0.36 21.82
C LEU A 120 -13.84 -0.26 22.54
#